data_AF-A0A4Y9S989-F1
#
_entry.id   AF-A0A4Y9S989-F1
#
_cell.length_a   1.000
_cell.length_b   1.000
_cell.length_c   1.000
_cell.angle_alpha   90.00
_cell.angle_beta   90.00
_cell.angle_gamma   90.00
#
_symmetry.space_group_name_H-M   'P 1'
#
loop_
_entity.id
_entity.type
_entity.pdbx_description
1 polymer ?
#
loop_
_entity_poly.entity_id
_entity_poly.type
_entity_poly.pdbx_seq_one_letter_code
_entity_poly.pdbx_strand_id
1 'polypeptide(L)'
;AMSYYPKEGNPLWEQYSTAAIIHTINEYSKYSFDYPYPVAISVNGPVGGMEYPMISFNGPRPTKDKKTGEITYSKRTKYGLIGVIIHEVGHNYFPMIVNSDERQWTWMDEGINTFLESLAERAWEADYPMGRGDARFITNYMASRNQVPIMTNAESTLQRGNNAYAKPAAGLNILRETILGRDLFDHAFKTYAQRWKFKRPTPADFFRTMEDASGTDLDWFWRGWFYTTDAVDISIDGITEYGVSSKDPEKEKAWKKAQHDAEPISITEQRDQGSKRYVDRKPELKDFYNEHDDYTVTNKDRNTYAEQTEKLEDWEKKLLAEGKHLYLVDFSNHGGMVMPLILEIQLASGKKYIERVPAEVWRYSPKKITKLLVTDEPMTSLVQDPYWETADIDQSNNAWPRKATQSRLELFKSERGGGDMMKDFRTPLKSKDAPKDAAKDKQPPAPVPAAK
;
A
#
# COMPACT_ATOMS: atom_id res chain seq x y z
N ALA A 1 -8.55 -29.24 19.77
CA ALA A 1 -7.44 -28.33 20.09
C ALA A 1 -7.00 -28.55 21.53
N MET A 2 -5.70 -28.59 21.80
CA MET A 2 -5.14 -28.76 23.14
C MET A 2 -3.93 -27.83 23.33
N SER A 3 -3.73 -27.33 24.55
CA SER A 3 -2.56 -26.51 24.89
C SER A 3 -1.84 -27.09 26.10
N TYR A 4 -0.52 -27.21 26.01
CA TYR A 4 0.34 -27.65 27.11
C TYR A 4 1.30 -26.54 27.49
N TYR A 5 1.18 -26.02 28.71
CA TYR A 5 2.02 -24.94 29.20
C TYR A 5 2.26 -25.09 30.70
N PRO A 6 3.44 -24.69 31.20
CA PRO A 6 3.71 -24.70 32.62
C PRO A 6 3.06 -23.48 33.29
N LYS A 7 3.05 -23.43 34.63
CA LYS A 7 2.50 -22.30 35.39
C LYS A 7 3.12 -20.95 35.03
N GLU A 8 4.36 -20.95 34.55
CA GLU A 8 5.10 -19.77 34.09
C GLU A 8 4.55 -19.18 32.79
N GLY A 9 3.72 -19.92 32.04
CA GLY A 9 2.99 -19.41 30.87
C GLY A 9 1.79 -18.55 31.26
N ASN A 10 1.32 -18.64 32.50
CA ASN A 10 0.12 -17.94 32.96
C ASN A 10 0.41 -16.50 33.39
N PRO A 11 -0.57 -15.59 33.24
CA PRO A 11 -1.93 -15.82 32.76
C PRO A 11 -2.10 -15.72 31.23
N LEU A 12 -1.00 -15.57 30.50
CA LEU A 12 -1.05 -15.34 29.06
C LEU A 12 -1.54 -16.58 28.28
N TRP A 13 -0.98 -17.74 28.57
CA TRP A 13 -1.27 -18.99 27.85
C TRP A 13 -2.66 -19.54 28.13
N GLU A 14 -3.10 -19.54 29.40
CA GLU A 14 -4.45 -19.98 29.78
C GLU A 14 -5.55 -19.18 29.08
N GLN A 15 -5.31 -17.91 28.81
CA GLN A 15 -6.31 -17.04 28.21
C GLN A 15 -6.38 -17.19 26.68
N TYR A 16 -5.23 -17.32 26.01
CA TYR A 16 -5.19 -17.16 24.54
C TYR A 16 -4.84 -18.44 23.77
N SER A 17 -4.12 -19.39 24.36
CA SER A 17 -3.50 -20.47 23.57
C SER A 17 -4.53 -21.38 22.88
N THR A 18 -5.44 -21.99 23.64
CA THR A 18 -6.44 -22.90 23.06
C THR A 18 -7.38 -22.19 22.09
N ALA A 19 -7.74 -20.93 22.40
CA ALA A 19 -8.60 -20.11 21.55
C ALA A 19 -7.93 -19.79 20.20
N ALA A 20 -6.63 -19.46 20.21
CA ALA A 20 -5.86 -19.22 18.99
C ALA A 20 -5.77 -20.48 18.11
N ILE A 21 -5.60 -21.67 18.68
CA ILE A 21 -5.62 -22.94 17.90
C ILE A 21 -6.98 -23.14 17.21
N ILE A 22 -8.08 -23.01 17.97
CA ILE A 22 -9.45 -23.19 17.43
C ILE A 22 -9.72 -22.18 16.32
N HIS A 23 -9.37 -20.91 16.57
CA HIS A 23 -9.50 -19.83 15.59
C HIS A 23 -8.75 -20.14 14.29
N THR A 24 -7.49 -20.56 14.41
CA THR A 24 -6.66 -20.90 13.25
C THR A 24 -7.28 -22.01 12.42
N ILE A 25 -7.73 -23.10 13.05
CA ILE A 25 -8.38 -24.21 12.36
C ILE A 25 -9.61 -23.72 11.60
N ASN A 26 -10.45 -22.91 12.24
CA ASN A 26 -11.68 -22.38 11.63
C ASN A 26 -11.39 -21.45 10.45
N GLU A 27 -10.46 -20.50 10.60
CA GLU A 27 -10.13 -19.55 9.53
C GLU A 27 -9.43 -20.23 8.35
N TYR A 28 -8.45 -21.09 8.60
CA TYR A 28 -7.73 -21.78 7.53
C TYR A 28 -8.65 -22.73 6.75
N SER A 29 -9.59 -23.42 7.43
CA SER A 29 -10.53 -24.32 6.76
C SER A 29 -11.46 -23.59 5.78
N LYS A 30 -11.82 -22.33 6.03
CA LYS A 30 -12.65 -21.52 5.12
C LYS A 30 -12.01 -21.41 3.74
N TYR A 31 -10.71 -21.10 3.71
CA TYR A 31 -9.96 -20.80 2.50
C TYR A 31 -9.24 -22.02 1.90
N SER A 32 -9.23 -23.17 2.57
CA SER A 32 -8.52 -24.38 2.11
C SER A 32 -9.38 -25.65 2.14
N PHE A 33 -9.20 -26.50 3.15
CA PHE A 33 -9.92 -27.75 3.36
C PHE A 33 -10.11 -27.99 4.86
N ASP A 34 -10.96 -28.93 5.25
CA ASP A 34 -11.12 -29.27 6.67
C ASP A 34 -9.84 -29.89 7.25
N TYR A 35 -9.48 -29.46 8.46
CA TYR A 35 -8.38 -30.02 9.24
C TYR A 35 -8.55 -31.53 9.42
N PRO A 36 -7.65 -32.38 8.88
CA PRO A 36 -7.88 -33.81 8.80
C PRO A 36 -7.44 -34.58 10.06
N TYR A 37 -6.68 -33.96 10.96
CA TYR A 37 -6.13 -34.64 12.13
C TYR A 37 -7.08 -34.54 13.33
N PRO A 38 -7.08 -35.53 14.25
CA PRO A 38 -7.99 -35.54 15.40
C PRO A 38 -7.69 -34.45 16.43
N VAL A 39 -6.46 -33.93 16.46
CA VAL A 39 -6.02 -32.93 17.42
C VAL A 39 -4.96 -32.01 16.82
N ALA A 40 -4.98 -30.75 17.25
CA ALA A 40 -3.90 -29.78 17.07
C ALA A 40 -3.45 -29.31 18.45
N ILE A 41 -2.14 -29.31 18.68
CA ILE A 41 -1.50 -29.10 19.96
C ILE A 41 -0.57 -27.89 19.89
N SER A 42 -0.68 -26.96 20.85
CA SER A 42 0.33 -25.92 21.09
C SER A 42 1.03 -26.18 22.42
N VAL A 43 2.35 -26.34 22.39
CA VAL A 43 3.19 -26.54 23.57
C VAL A 43 3.99 -25.28 23.85
N ASN A 44 4.01 -24.82 25.10
CA ASN A 44 4.93 -23.75 25.48
C ASN A 44 6.37 -24.25 25.49
N GLY A 45 7.11 -23.91 24.44
CA GLY A 45 8.47 -24.33 24.19
C GLY A 45 9.52 -23.24 24.46
N PRO A 46 10.81 -23.60 24.37
CA PRO A 46 11.92 -22.66 24.46
C PRO A 46 12.19 -21.90 23.15
N VAL A 47 11.60 -22.33 22.04
CA VAL A 47 11.73 -21.72 20.72
C VAL A 47 10.61 -20.71 20.46
N GLY A 48 10.83 -19.78 19.52
CA GLY A 48 9.84 -18.74 19.18
C GLY A 48 8.56 -19.33 18.59
N GLY A 49 8.73 -20.26 17.66
CA GLY A 49 7.73 -21.05 16.94
C GLY A 49 8.46 -22.22 16.27
N MET A 50 7.83 -23.39 16.19
CA MET A 50 8.30 -24.53 15.41
C MET A 50 7.15 -25.51 15.23
N GLU A 51 6.90 -25.86 13.99
CA GLU A 51 5.79 -26.66 13.52
C GLU A 51 6.18 -28.13 13.33
N TYR A 52 5.28 -29.02 13.76
CA TYR A 52 5.26 -30.42 13.38
C TYR A 52 3.80 -30.84 13.16
N PRO A 53 3.53 -31.91 12.40
CA PRO A 53 2.17 -32.41 12.25
C PRO A 53 1.49 -32.62 13.61
N MET A 54 0.33 -31.98 13.80
CA MET A 54 -0.48 -31.96 15.03
C MET A 54 0.14 -31.28 16.26
N ILE A 55 1.42 -30.90 16.28
CA ILE A 55 2.08 -30.34 17.46
C ILE A 55 3.03 -29.20 17.10
N SER A 56 2.87 -28.06 17.76
CA SER A 56 3.76 -26.90 17.60
C SER A 56 4.36 -26.48 18.94
N PHE A 57 5.57 -25.89 18.90
CA PHE A 57 6.27 -25.37 20.06
C PHE A 57 6.35 -23.85 19.97
N ASN A 58 5.67 -23.16 20.88
CA ASN A 58 5.49 -21.71 20.81
C ASN A 58 6.05 -20.98 22.03
N GLY A 59 6.53 -19.77 21.82
CA GLY A 59 6.71 -18.74 22.83
C GLY A 59 5.73 -17.58 22.59
N PRO A 60 5.87 -16.43 23.27
CA PRO A 60 6.68 -16.16 24.45
C PRO A 60 5.96 -16.54 25.77
N ARG A 61 6.63 -16.31 26.90
CA ARG A 61 6.05 -16.32 28.26
C ARG A 61 5.79 -14.89 28.74
N PRO A 62 4.85 -14.68 29.68
CA PRO A 62 4.72 -13.39 30.36
C PRO A 62 5.98 -13.06 31.18
N THR A 63 6.16 -11.79 31.52
CA THR A 63 7.29 -11.30 32.31
C THR A 63 6.95 -11.32 33.79
N LYS A 64 7.84 -11.90 34.59
CA LYS A 64 7.80 -11.78 36.05
C LYS A 64 8.77 -10.71 36.52
N ASP A 65 8.26 -9.68 37.19
CA ASP A 65 9.11 -8.65 37.78
C ASP A 65 9.96 -9.25 38.91
N LYS A 66 11.28 -9.01 38.86
CA LYS A 66 12.24 -9.60 39.79
C LYS A 66 12.14 -9.06 41.22
N LYS A 67 11.59 -7.85 41.40
CA LYS A 67 11.48 -7.18 42.71
C LYS A 67 10.13 -7.44 43.35
N THR A 68 9.05 -7.28 42.58
CA THR A 68 7.69 -7.39 43.10
C THR A 68 7.13 -8.81 42.98
N GLY A 69 7.72 -9.65 42.13
CA GLY A 69 7.20 -10.97 41.80
C GLY A 69 5.95 -10.95 40.91
N GLU A 70 5.50 -9.77 40.51
CA GLU A 70 4.29 -9.57 39.72
C GLU A 70 4.45 -10.09 38.29
N ILE A 71 3.42 -10.74 37.77
CA ILE A 71 3.38 -11.23 36.39
C ILE A 71 2.61 -10.24 35.52
N THR A 72 3.26 -9.77 34.46
CA THR A 72 2.74 -8.80 33.47
C THR A 72 3.13 -9.24 32.07
N TYR A 73 2.49 -8.68 31.04
CA TYR A 73 2.91 -8.86 29.67
C TYR A 73 2.55 -7.64 28.82
N SER A 74 3.45 -7.29 27.90
CA SER A 74 3.26 -6.16 26.99
C SER A 74 2.28 -6.48 25.86
N LYS A 75 1.78 -5.45 25.17
CA LYS A 75 1.00 -5.58 23.92
C LYS A 75 1.71 -6.51 22.94
N ARG A 76 3.00 -6.28 22.69
CA ARG A 76 3.83 -7.10 21.80
C ARG A 76 3.86 -8.57 22.23
N THR A 77 3.92 -8.85 23.53
CA THR A 77 3.95 -10.21 24.06
C THR A 77 2.62 -10.92 23.85
N LYS A 78 1.49 -10.23 24.08
CA LYS A 78 0.14 -10.77 23.83
C LYS A 78 -0.04 -11.17 22.37
N TYR A 79 0.12 -10.21 21.45
CA TYR A 79 -0.12 -10.47 20.03
C TYR A 79 0.98 -11.34 19.41
N GLY A 80 2.20 -11.31 19.95
CA GLY A 80 3.26 -12.25 19.55
C GLY A 80 2.91 -13.70 19.87
N LEU A 81 2.29 -13.99 21.02
CA LEU A 81 1.81 -15.35 21.33
C LEU A 81 0.68 -15.77 20.39
N ILE A 82 -0.32 -14.90 20.20
CA ILE A 82 -1.49 -15.20 19.37
C ILE A 82 -1.04 -15.46 17.92
N GLY A 83 -0.26 -14.55 17.34
CA GLY A 83 0.25 -14.65 15.98
C GLY A 83 1.08 -15.91 15.77
N VAL A 84 2.05 -16.20 16.66
CA VAL A 84 2.88 -17.41 16.46
C VAL A 84 2.08 -18.70 16.58
N ILE A 85 1.10 -18.78 17.49
CA ILE A 85 0.22 -19.97 17.53
C ILE A 85 -0.58 -20.09 16.23
N ILE A 86 -1.07 -18.97 15.68
CA ILE A 86 -1.76 -18.96 14.38
C ILE A 86 -0.82 -19.45 13.27
N HIS A 87 0.42 -18.97 13.24
CA HIS A 87 1.43 -19.36 12.27
C HIS A 87 1.77 -20.86 12.36
N GLU A 88 2.16 -21.34 13.54
CA GLU A 88 2.64 -22.72 13.68
C GLU A 88 1.51 -23.76 13.57
N VAL A 89 0.29 -23.42 14.01
CA VAL A 89 -0.88 -24.27 13.77
C VAL A 89 -1.26 -24.24 12.29
N GLY A 90 -1.14 -23.07 11.64
CA GLY A 90 -1.34 -22.87 10.21
C GLY A 90 -0.48 -23.78 9.35
N HIS A 91 0.76 -24.05 9.79
CA HIS A 91 1.66 -24.95 9.08
C HIS A 91 1.16 -26.38 8.92
N ASN A 92 0.16 -26.81 9.70
CA ASN A 92 -0.50 -28.08 9.45
C ASN A 92 -1.09 -28.14 8.04
N TYR A 93 -1.57 -27.03 7.49
CA TYR A 93 -2.11 -26.94 6.13
C TYR A 93 -0.97 -26.82 5.11
N PHE A 94 -0.06 -25.87 5.32
CA PHE A 94 1.06 -25.55 4.44
C PHE A 94 2.35 -25.41 5.27
N PRO A 95 3.32 -26.35 5.20
CA PRO A 95 3.46 -27.39 4.19
C PRO A 95 2.94 -28.77 4.62
N MET A 96 2.49 -28.99 5.86
CA MET A 96 2.41 -30.38 6.38
C MET A 96 1.39 -31.27 5.65
N ILE A 97 0.30 -30.70 5.11
CA ILE A 97 -0.68 -31.43 4.30
C ILE A 97 -0.49 -31.16 2.80
N VAL A 98 -0.29 -29.90 2.41
CA VAL A 98 0.11 -29.51 1.05
C VAL A 98 1.62 -29.32 1.05
N ASN A 99 2.34 -30.38 0.71
CA ASN A 99 3.78 -30.48 0.92
C ASN A 99 4.57 -29.64 -0.11
N SER A 100 5.57 -28.90 0.35
CA SER A 100 6.49 -28.15 -0.52
C SER A 100 7.93 -28.57 -0.27
N ASP A 101 8.79 -28.32 -1.26
CA ASP A 101 10.24 -28.47 -1.09
C ASP A 101 10.82 -27.21 -0.43
N GLU A 102 10.76 -27.11 0.89
CA GLU A 102 11.23 -25.93 1.65
C GLU A 102 12.68 -25.54 1.29
N ARG A 103 13.53 -26.53 1.01
CA ARG A 103 14.96 -26.31 0.69
C ARG A 103 15.15 -25.62 -0.65
N GLN A 104 14.18 -25.75 -1.56
CA GLN A 104 14.18 -25.04 -2.84
C GLN A 104 13.30 -23.78 -2.77
N TRP A 105 12.12 -23.89 -2.17
CA TRP A 105 11.04 -22.91 -2.27
C TRP A 105 10.47 -22.54 -0.90
N THR A 106 11.32 -22.05 0.02
CA THR A 106 10.93 -21.69 1.40
C THR A 106 9.70 -20.79 1.48
N TRP A 107 9.46 -19.96 0.47
CA TRP A 107 8.29 -19.08 0.43
C TRP A 107 6.95 -19.84 0.30
N MET A 108 6.94 -21.05 -0.25
CA MET A 108 5.72 -21.85 -0.34
C MET A 108 5.27 -22.31 1.04
N ASP A 109 6.22 -22.57 1.93
CA ASP A 109 5.98 -22.92 3.32
C ASP A 109 5.60 -21.65 4.09
N GLU A 110 6.50 -20.67 4.08
CA GLU A 110 6.43 -19.51 4.97
C GLU A 110 5.50 -18.41 4.46
N GLY A 111 5.52 -18.14 3.16
CA GLY A 111 4.80 -17.05 2.53
C GLY A 111 3.31 -17.34 2.36
N ILE A 112 2.95 -18.57 1.95
CA ILE A 112 1.56 -19.02 1.88
C ILE A 112 0.95 -19.07 3.28
N ASN A 113 1.69 -19.60 4.26
CA ASN A 113 1.24 -19.63 5.65
C ASN A 113 1.08 -18.22 6.22
N THR A 114 2.05 -17.32 6.00
CA THR A 114 1.98 -15.90 6.42
C THR A 114 0.76 -15.18 5.80
N PHE A 115 0.40 -15.50 4.56
CA PHE A 115 -0.80 -14.95 3.94
C PHE A 115 -2.07 -15.36 4.68
N LEU A 116 -2.26 -16.66 4.96
CA LEU A 116 -3.44 -17.15 5.71
C LEU A 116 -3.42 -16.70 7.17
N GLU A 117 -2.24 -16.64 7.80
CA GLU A 117 -2.02 -16.02 9.12
C GLU A 117 -2.58 -14.60 9.11
N SER A 118 -2.25 -13.79 8.10
CA SER A 118 -2.72 -12.41 8.00
C SER A 118 -4.25 -12.31 7.93
N LEU A 119 -4.93 -13.25 7.26
CA LEU A 119 -6.39 -13.31 7.23
C LEU A 119 -6.97 -13.71 8.59
N ALA A 120 -6.35 -14.69 9.26
CA ALA A 120 -6.76 -15.13 10.57
C ALA A 120 -6.54 -14.04 11.64
N GLU A 121 -5.42 -13.33 11.61
CA GLU A 121 -5.14 -12.20 12.49
C GLU A 121 -6.19 -11.07 12.34
N ARG A 122 -6.57 -10.72 11.10
CA ARG A 122 -7.66 -9.76 10.83
C ARG A 122 -9.01 -10.24 11.37
N ALA A 123 -9.26 -11.54 11.36
CA ALA A 123 -10.50 -12.13 11.87
C ALA A 123 -10.51 -12.26 13.41
N TRP A 124 -9.38 -12.09 14.09
CA TRP A 124 -9.30 -12.21 15.54
C TRP A 124 -9.93 -11.01 16.26
N GLU A 125 -9.58 -9.78 15.84
CA GLU A 125 -10.18 -8.53 16.33
C GLU A 125 -9.97 -7.38 15.33
N ALA A 126 -10.81 -6.34 15.38
CA ALA A 126 -10.84 -5.27 14.37
C ALA A 126 -9.50 -4.52 14.19
N ASP A 127 -8.80 -4.22 15.29
CA ASP A 127 -7.56 -3.43 15.30
C ASP A 127 -6.33 -4.29 15.66
N TYR A 128 -6.31 -5.54 15.18
CA TYR A 128 -5.19 -6.44 15.41
C TYR A 128 -3.88 -5.79 14.89
N PRO A 129 -2.80 -5.72 15.69
CA PRO A 129 -1.57 -5.02 15.32
C PRO A 129 -0.69 -5.89 14.39
N MET A 130 -1.14 -6.05 13.15
CA MET A 130 -0.47 -6.86 12.13
C MET A 130 0.92 -6.32 11.77
N GLY A 131 1.83 -7.23 11.43
CA GLY A 131 3.18 -6.89 10.97
C GLY A 131 3.49 -7.27 9.51
N ARG A 132 2.65 -8.08 8.87
CA ARG A 132 2.85 -8.62 7.50
C ARG A 132 1.52 -8.74 6.74
N GLY A 133 1.60 -9.01 5.44
CA GLY A 133 0.44 -9.22 4.55
C GLY A 133 -0.09 -7.94 3.91
N ASP A 134 -0.09 -6.81 4.62
CA ASP A 134 -0.48 -5.53 4.02
C ASP A 134 0.62 -4.96 3.10
N ALA A 135 0.23 -4.49 1.92
CA ALA A 135 1.12 -3.93 0.90
C ALA A 135 2.00 -2.78 1.45
N ARG A 136 1.47 -1.99 2.39
CA ARG A 136 2.18 -0.86 2.99
C ARG A 136 3.41 -1.26 3.80
N PHE A 137 3.45 -2.49 4.31
CA PHE A 137 4.53 -2.93 5.19
C PHE A 137 5.77 -3.42 4.43
N ILE A 138 5.67 -3.68 3.13
CA ILE A 138 6.77 -4.24 2.34
C ILE A 138 7.60 -3.19 1.58
N THR A 139 7.12 -1.95 1.48
CA THR A 139 7.72 -0.89 0.64
C THR A 139 9.21 -0.66 0.92
N ASN A 140 9.62 -0.62 2.19
CA ASN A 140 11.03 -0.47 2.57
C ASN A 140 11.92 -1.63 2.08
N TYR A 141 11.39 -2.85 2.07
CA TYR A 141 12.10 -4.01 1.54
C TYR A 141 12.16 -3.95 0.01
N MET A 142 11.04 -3.60 -0.64
CA MET A 142 10.96 -3.45 -2.10
C MET A 142 11.91 -2.37 -2.62
N ALA A 143 12.10 -1.27 -1.88
CA ALA A 143 13.07 -0.22 -2.20
C ALA A 143 14.54 -0.60 -1.90
N SER A 144 14.76 -1.68 -1.15
CA SER A 144 16.11 -2.08 -0.73
C SER A 144 16.88 -2.71 -1.88
N ARG A 145 18.18 -2.41 -1.98
CA ARG A 145 19.10 -3.15 -2.86
C ARG A 145 19.59 -4.47 -2.26
N ASN A 146 19.35 -4.69 -0.96
CA ASN A 146 19.78 -5.90 -0.24
C ASN A 146 18.68 -6.99 -0.31
N GLN A 147 18.25 -7.33 -1.52
CA GLN A 147 17.21 -8.32 -1.77
C GLN A 147 17.60 -9.24 -2.93
N VAL A 148 16.92 -10.37 -3.01
CA VAL A 148 16.98 -11.34 -4.10
C VAL A 148 15.55 -11.73 -4.48
N PRO A 149 15.30 -12.29 -5.69
CA PRO A 149 13.97 -12.77 -6.06
C PRO A 149 13.40 -13.76 -5.04
N ILE A 150 12.08 -13.89 -4.96
CA ILE A 150 11.40 -14.86 -4.07
C ILE A 150 11.80 -16.29 -4.48
N MET A 151 12.02 -16.51 -5.77
CA MET A 151 12.42 -17.79 -6.36
C MET A 151 13.90 -18.15 -6.13
N THR A 152 14.59 -17.45 -5.24
CA THR A 152 15.98 -17.77 -4.87
C THR A 152 16.01 -19.00 -3.97
N ASN A 153 16.99 -19.89 -4.17
CA ASN A 153 17.19 -21.03 -3.28
C ASN A 153 17.36 -20.60 -1.81
N ALA A 154 16.77 -21.37 -0.90
CA ALA A 154 16.70 -21.09 0.54
C ALA A 154 18.03 -20.66 1.17
N GLU A 155 19.12 -21.36 0.84
CA GLU A 155 20.46 -21.14 1.41
C GLU A 155 21.11 -19.82 0.93
N SER A 156 20.59 -19.26 -0.17
CA SER A 156 21.07 -18.01 -0.77
C SER A 156 20.12 -16.83 -0.52
N THR A 157 19.07 -17.01 0.28
CA THR A 157 18.11 -15.94 0.57
C THR A 157 18.73 -14.83 1.41
N LEU A 158 18.53 -13.59 0.99
CA LEU A 158 18.86 -12.39 1.78
C LEU A 158 17.61 -11.89 2.49
N GLN A 159 17.77 -11.43 3.73
CA GLN A 159 16.65 -10.99 4.57
C GLN A 159 15.50 -12.02 4.58
N ARG A 160 15.77 -13.28 4.96
CA ARG A 160 14.81 -14.41 4.90
C ARG A 160 13.41 -14.04 5.39
N GLY A 161 13.29 -13.30 6.50
CA GLY A 161 12.00 -12.84 7.03
C GLY A 161 11.17 -11.96 6.06
N ASN A 162 11.82 -11.18 5.20
CA ASN A 162 11.14 -10.40 4.17
C ASN A 162 10.94 -11.21 2.88
N ASN A 163 11.97 -11.94 2.44
CA ASN A 163 11.94 -12.69 1.18
C ASN A 163 10.98 -13.89 1.21
N ALA A 164 11.02 -14.69 2.28
CA ALA A 164 10.24 -15.92 2.39
C ALA A 164 8.85 -15.71 3.02
N TYR A 165 8.65 -14.67 3.84
CA TYR A 165 7.38 -14.44 4.54
C TYR A 165 6.66 -13.20 4.01
N ALA A 166 7.26 -12.01 4.18
CA ALA A 166 6.54 -10.76 4.03
C ALA A 166 6.22 -10.41 2.56
N LYS A 167 7.18 -10.53 1.64
CA LYS A 167 6.99 -10.21 0.21
C LYS A 167 6.00 -11.17 -0.47
N PRO A 168 6.06 -12.50 -0.27
CA PRO A 168 5.06 -13.41 -0.81
C PRO A 168 3.66 -13.11 -0.25
N ALA A 169 3.54 -12.93 1.07
CA ALA A 169 2.25 -12.63 1.70
C ALA A 169 1.64 -11.31 1.20
N ALA A 170 2.46 -10.26 1.07
CA ALA A 170 2.04 -9.00 0.48
C ALA A 170 1.57 -9.17 -0.97
N GLY A 171 2.30 -9.94 -1.79
CA GLY A 171 1.91 -10.22 -3.17
C GLY A 171 0.57 -10.95 -3.27
N LEU A 172 0.35 -11.97 -2.43
CA LEU A 172 -0.92 -12.69 -2.38
C LEU A 172 -2.08 -11.79 -1.91
N ASN A 173 -1.83 -10.89 -0.96
CA ASN A 173 -2.82 -9.91 -0.52
C ASN A 173 -3.15 -8.89 -1.63
N ILE A 174 -2.15 -8.41 -2.39
CA ILE A 174 -2.37 -7.52 -3.56
C ILE A 174 -3.20 -8.25 -4.62
N LEU A 175 -2.89 -9.53 -4.90
CA LEU A 175 -3.71 -10.33 -5.81
C LEU A 175 -5.17 -10.43 -5.34
N ARG A 176 -5.37 -10.69 -4.05
CA ARG A 176 -6.71 -10.85 -3.46
C ARG A 176 -7.52 -9.56 -3.41
N GLU A 177 -6.93 -8.47 -2.95
CA GLU A 177 -7.68 -7.23 -2.69
C GLU A 177 -7.75 -6.31 -3.92
N THR A 178 -6.73 -6.35 -4.78
CA THR A 178 -6.53 -5.33 -5.83
C THR A 178 -6.73 -5.88 -7.24
N ILE A 179 -6.22 -7.08 -7.54
CA ILE A 179 -6.14 -7.60 -8.92
C ILE A 179 -7.33 -8.52 -9.25
N LEU A 180 -7.56 -9.57 -8.46
CA LEU A 180 -8.62 -10.56 -8.70
C LEU A 180 -9.90 -10.24 -7.95
N GLY A 181 -9.79 -9.57 -6.80
CA GLY A 181 -10.89 -9.49 -5.83
C GLY A 181 -11.03 -10.79 -5.03
N ARG A 182 -11.71 -10.67 -3.87
CA ARG A 182 -11.79 -11.75 -2.88
C ARG A 182 -12.44 -13.01 -3.40
N ASP A 183 -13.56 -12.89 -4.12
CA ASP A 183 -14.33 -14.05 -4.55
C ASP A 183 -13.54 -14.96 -5.50
N LEU A 184 -12.90 -14.38 -6.52
CA LEU A 184 -12.09 -15.14 -7.48
C LEU A 184 -10.81 -15.66 -6.84
N PHE A 185 -10.11 -14.83 -6.05
CA PHE A 185 -8.90 -15.25 -5.37
C PHE A 185 -9.18 -16.40 -4.39
N ASP A 186 -10.19 -16.27 -3.52
CA ASP A 186 -10.50 -17.27 -2.50
C ASP A 186 -10.95 -18.57 -3.15
N HIS A 187 -11.71 -18.51 -4.24
CA HIS A 187 -12.06 -19.68 -5.05
C HIS A 187 -10.82 -20.38 -5.61
N ALA A 188 -9.90 -19.62 -6.23
CA ALA A 188 -8.71 -20.16 -6.85
C ALA A 188 -7.72 -20.75 -5.83
N PHE A 189 -7.51 -20.05 -4.72
CA PHE A 189 -6.65 -20.49 -3.62
C PHE A 189 -7.21 -21.76 -2.96
N LYS A 190 -8.52 -21.81 -2.71
CA LYS A 190 -9.18 -23.02 -2.19
C LYS A 190 -9.06 -24.19 -3.15
N THR A 191 -9.17 -23.93 -4.45
CA THR A 191 -8.98 -24.94 -5.50
C THR A 191 -7.55 -25.49 -5.49
N TYR A 192 -6.53 -24.64 -5.33
CA TYR A 192 -5.15 -25.08 -5.14
C TYR A 192 -5.00 -25.99 -3.91
N ALA A 193 -5.49 -25.54 -2.75
CA ALA A 193 -5.40 -26.32 -1.52
C ALA A 193 -6.03 -27.71 -1.65
N GLN A 194 -7.21 -27.80 -2.29
CA GLN A 194 -7.93 -29.06 -2.49
C GLN A 194 -7.23 -29.97 -3.53
N ARG A 195 -6.78 -29.42 -4.66
CA ARG A 195 -6.09 -30.18 -5.71
C ARG A 195 -4.81 -30.84 -5.20
N TRP A 196 -4.10 -30.15 -4.30
CA TRP A 196 -2.78 -30.53 -3.81
C TRP A 196 -2.76 -31.07 -2.38
N LYS A 197 -3.93 -31.26 -1.75
CA LYS A 197 -4.05 -31.93 -0.45
C LYS A 197 -3.38 -33.31 -0.51
N PHE A 198 -2.45 -33.57 0.42
CA PHE A 198 -1.62 -34.78 0.50
C PHE A 198 -0.72 -35.04 -0.73
N LYS A 199 -0.34 -33.99 -1.46
CA LYS A 199 0.58 -34.03 -2.60
C LYS A 199 1.72 -33.03 -2.40
N ARG A 200 2.66 -33.00 -3.36
CA ARG A 200 3.84 -32.13 -3.33
C ARG A 200 3.91 -31.17 -4.54
N PRO A 201 3.16 -30.04 -4.54
CA PRO A 201 3.23 -29.04 -5.60
C PRO A 201 4.60 -28.34 -5.67
N THR A 202 4.90 -27.83 -6.87
CA THR A 202 5.95 -26.85 -7.14
C THR A 202 5.34 -25.45 -7.29
N PRO A 203 6.15 -24.37 -7.32
CA PRO A 203 5.66 -23.02 -7.61
C PRO A 203 4.80 -22.93 -8.88
N ALA A 204 5.17 -23.64 -9.94
CA ALA A 204 4.42 -23.66 -11.19
C ALA A 204 3.01 -24.24 -11.03
N ASP A 205 2.84 -25.23 -10.15
CA ASP A 205 1.53 -25.82 -9.85
C ASP A 205 0.62 -24.85 -9.10
N PHE A 206 1.19 -24.03 -8.21
CA PHE A 206 0.48 -22.95 -7.53
C PHE A 206 0.05 -21.86 -8.54
N PHE A 207 1.00 -21.30 -9.30
CA PHE A 207 0.72 -20.24 -10.28
C PHE A 207 -0.33 -20.68 -11.30
N ARG A 208 -0.16 -21.86 -11.89
CA ARG A 208 -1.11 -22.41 -12.87
C ARG A 208 -2.50 -22.64 -12.26
N THR A 209 -2.59 -23.09 -11.00
CA THR A 209 -3.90 -23.29 -10.37
C THR A 209 -4.58 -21.95 -10.10
N MET A 210 -3.83 -20.93 -9.66
CA MET A 210 -4.38 -19.59 -9.45
C MET A 210 -4.94 -19.00 -10.76
N GLU A 211 -4.25 -19.18 -11.89
CA GLU A 211 -4.69 -18.69 -13.20
C GLU A 211 -5.88 -19.50 -13.76
N ASP A 212 -5.76 -20.82 -13.83
CA ASP A 212 -6.81 -21.72 -14.34
C ASP A 212 -8.13 -21.56 -13.58
N ALA A 213 -8.08 -21.49 -12.25
CA ALA A 213 -9.27 -21.40 -11.43
C ALA A 213 -9.87 -19.99 -11.37
N SER A 214 -9.07 -18.93 -11.53
CA SER A 214 -9.58 -17.55 -11.58
C SER A 214 -10.01 -17.13 -12.99
N GLY A 215 -9.50 -17.77 -14.04
CA GLY A 215 -9.72 -17.39 -15.43
C GLY A 215 -8.95 -16.13 -15.85
N THR A 216 -7.95 -15.72 -15.09
CA THR A 216 -7.16 -14.50 -15.31
C THR A 216 -5.71 -14.83 -15.61
N ASP A 217 -5.12 -14.16 -16.60
CA ASP A 217 -3.69 -14.22 -16.90
C ASP A 217 -2.90 -13.41 -15.87
N LEU A 218 -2.03 -14.09 -15.11
CA LEU A 218 -1.23 -13.52 -14.04
C LEU A 218 0.28 -13.64 -14.32
N ASP A 219 0.68 -14.04 -15.53
CA ASP A 219 2.09 -14.25 -15.90
C ASP A 219 2.94 -13.01 -15.62
N TRP A 220 2.40 -11.83 -15.92
CA TRP A 220 3.06 -10.54 -15.67
C TRP A 220 3.31 -10.33 -14.17
N PHE A 221 2.36 -10.72 -13.32
CA PHE A 221 2.43 -10.57 -11.88
C PHE A 221 3.42 -11.57 -11.28
N TRP A 222 3.35 -12.85 -11.67
CA TRP A 222 4.28 -13.87 -11.22
C TRP A 222 5.71 -13.51 -11.60
N ARG A 223 5.94 -13.15 -12.87
CA ARG A 223 7.25 -12.73 -13.37
C ARG A 223 7.79 -11.54 -12.56
N GLY A 224 7.04 -10.45 -12.44
CA GLY A 224 7.50 -9.26 -11.73
C GLY A 224 7.69 -9.50 -10.24
N TRP A 225 6.71 -10.10 -9.56
CA TRP A 225 6.71 -10.19 -8.10
C TRP A 225 7.63 -11.30 -7.56
N PHE A 226 7.69 -12.46 -8.23
CA PHE A 226 8.40 -13.64 -7.73
C PHE A 226 9.78 -13.85 -8.35
N TYR A 227 9.95 -13.50 -9.62
CA TYR A 227 11.18 -13.78 -10.37
C TYR A 227 12.13 -12.59 -10.49
N THR A 228 11.71 -11.37 -10.11
CA THR A 228 12.59 -10.19 -10.10
C THR A 228 12.66 -9.51 -8.73
N THR A 229 13.51 -8.50 -8.65
CA THR A 229 13.62 -7.56 -7.52
C THR A 229 13.08 -6.19 -7.90
N ASP A 230 12.25 -6.11 -8.94
CA ASP A 230 11.61 -4.87 -9.35
C ASP A 230 10.70 -4.37 -8.24
N ALA A 231 10.49 -3.06 -8.21
CA ALA A 231 9.62 -2.39 -7.26
C ALA A 231 8.45 -1.74 -7.99
N VAL A 232 7.38 -1.44 -7.25
CA VAL A 232 6.30 -0.58 -7.75
C VAL A 232 6.71 0.87 -7.47
N ASP A 233 6.85 1.66 -8.52
CA ASP A 233 7.08 3.10 -8.48
C ASP A 233 6.46 3.67 -9.75
N ILE A 234 5.21 4.11 -9.64
CA ILE A 234 4.40 4.63 -10.74
C ILE A 234 4.15 6.11 -10.54
N SER A 235 4.81 6.93 -11.36
CA SER A 235 4.69 8.38 -11.32
C SER A 235 3.54 8.90 -12.17
N ILE A 236 2.94 9.99 -11.72
CA ILE A 236 2.19 10.91 -12.59
C ILE A 236 3.18 11.96 -13.09
N ASP A 237 3.50 11.92 -14.39
CA ASP A 237 4.50 12.82 -14.97
C ASP A 237 3.91 14.16 -15.38
N GLY A 238 2.70 14.13 -15.96
CA GLY A 238 2.06 15.32 -16.50
C GLY A 238 0.61 15.06 -16.90
N ILE A 239 -0.18 16.13 -16.90
CA ILE A 239 -1.57 16.11 -17.34
C ILE A 239 -1.75 17.21 -18.38
N THR A 240 -2.17 16.82 -19.57
CA THR A 240 -2.55 17.76 -20.63
C THR A 240 -4.06 17.79 -20.74
N GLU A 241 -4.65 18.95 -20.47
CA GLU A 241 -6.09 19.17 -20.64
C GLU A 241 -6.41 19.59 -22.08
N TYR A 242 -7.42 18.96 -22.65
CA TYR A 242 -8.04 19.31 -23.91
C TYR A 242 -9.52 19.61 -23.65
N GLY A 243 -9.95 20.83 -23.97
CA GLY A 243 -11.37 21.13 -24.12
C GLY A 243 -11.86 20.69 -25.49
N VAL A 244 -13.09 20.17 -25.57
CA VAL A 244 -13.78 20.07 -26.86
C VAL A 244 -14.11 21.49 -27.30
N SER A 245 -13.41 22.02 -28.31
CA SER A 245 -13.66 23.37 -28.82
C SER A 245 -15.12 23.47 -29.26
N SER A 246 -15.83 24.44 -28.69
CA SER A 246 -17.22 24.72 -29.04
C SER A 246 -17.38 25.21 -30.48
N LYS A 247 -16.25 25.61 -31.10
CA LYS A 247 -16.14 26.33 -32.38
C LYS A 247 -16.89 27.66 -32.43
N ASP A 248 -17.63 28.00 -31.38
CA ASP A 248 -18.35 29.26 -31.23
C ASP A 248 -17.33 30.39 -31.01
N PRO A 249 -17.18 31.32 -31.97
CA PRO A 249 -16.12 32.33 -31.91
C PRO A 249 -16.26 33.24 -30.68
N GLU A 250 -17.46 33.44 -30.16
CA GLU A 250 -17.68 34.23 -28.93
C GLU A 250 -17.06 33.55 -27.72
N LYS A 251 -17.25 32.23 -27.59
CA LYS A 251 -16.70 31.46 -26.47
C LYS A 251 -15.19 31.25 -26.63
N GLU A 252 -14.73 30.88 -27.83
CA GLU A 252 -13.33 30.54 -28.06
C GLU A 252 -12.42 31.78 -27.97
N LYS A 253 -12.82 32.94 -28.51
CA LYS A 253 -12.00 34.15 -28.39
C LYS A 253 -12.03 34.73 -26.98
N ALA A 254 -13.17 34.69 -26.29
CA ALA A 254 -13.24 35.10 -24.88
C ALA A 254 -12.34 34.20 -23.99
N TRP A 255 -12.32 32.89 -24.23
CA TRP A 255 -11.44 31.96 -23.53
C TRP A 255 -9.96 32.25 -23.81
N LYS A 256 -9.57 32.46 -25.07
CA LYS A 256 -8.20 32.85 -25.44
C LYS A 256 -7.78 34.17 -24.81
N LYS A 257 -8.68 35.15 -24.78
CA LYS A 257 -8.43 36.43 -24.10
C LYS A 257 -8.16 36.22 -22.62
N ALA A 258 -9.01 35.43 -21.95
CA ALA A 258 -8.83 35.14 -20.52
C ALA A 258 -7.51 34.41 -20.23
N GLN A 259 -7.06 33.52 -21.13
CA GLN A 259 -5.73 32.89 -21.02
C GLN A 259 -4.60 33.91 -21.16
N HIS A 260 -4.64 34.74 -22.19
CA HIS A 260 -3.64 35.79 -22.41
C HIS A 260 -3.58 36.79 -21.26
N ASP A 261 -4.74 37.24 -20.75
CA ASP A 261 -4.82 38.17 -19.62
C ASP A 261 -4.31 37.54 -18.31
N ALA A 262 -4.30 36.20 -18.21
CA ALA A 262 -3.74 35.47 -17.07
C ALA A 262 -2.23 35.23 -17.19
N GLU A 263 -1.61 35.52 -18.33
CA GLU A 263 -0.17 35.42 -18.50
C GLU A 263 0.56 36.44 -17.60
N PRO A 264 1.75 36.10 -17.08
CA PRO A 264 2.52 37.03 -16.28
C PRO A 264 2.90 38.27 -17.08
N ILE A 265 2.51 39.45 -16.60
CA ILE A 265 2.93 40.72 -17.17
C ILE A 265 4.46 40.82 -17.12
N SER A 266 5.09 41.13 -18.25
CA SER A 266 6.55 41.24 -18.33
C SER A 266 7.12 42.32 -17.40
N ILE A 267 8.35 42.16 -16.92
CA ILE A 267 8.99 43.17 -16.07
C ILE A 267 9.12 44.53 -16.77
N THR A 268 9.29 44.53 -18.09
CA THR A 268 9.31 45.73 -18.92
C THR A 268 7.98 46.45 -18.84
N GLU A 269 6.88 45.72 -19.06
CA GLU A 269 5.54 46.29 -19.02
C GLU A 269 5.16 46.76 -17.62
N GLN A 270 5.53 46.02 -16.56
CA GLN A 270 5.37 46.46 -15.18
C GLN A 270 6.11 47.78 -14.89
N ARG A 271 7.33 47.95 -15.40
CA ARG A 271 8.13 49.18 -15.23
C ARG A 271 7.64 50.34 -16.09
N ASP A 272 7.09 50.00 -17.25
CA ASP A 272 6.46 50.97 -18.15
C ASP A 272 5.10 51.45 -17.63
N GLN A 273 4.51 50.80 -16.62
CA GLN A 273 3.26 51.26 -15.99
C GLN A 273 3.44 52.71 -15.49
N GLY A 274 2.67 53.63 -16.07
CA GLY A 274 2.74 55.06 -15.77
C GLY A 274 3.56 55.90 -16.77
N SER A 275 4.26 55.27 -17.71
CA SER A 275 4.91 55.98 -18.82
C SER A 275 3.88 56.50 -19.82
N LYS A 276 3.91 57.81 -20.09
CA LYS A 276 3.00 58.43 -21.08
C LYS A 276 3.33 57.94 -22.50
N ARG A 277 2.39 57.26 -23.15
CA ARG A 277 2.52 56.83 -24.54
C ARG A 277 2.31 58.04 -25.48
N TYR A 278 2.82 57.92 -26.70
CA TYR A 278 2.69 59.01 -27.69
C TYR A 278 1.22 59.26 -28.06
N VAL A 279 0.44 58.18 -28.21
CA VAL A 279 -1.00 58.21 -28.50
C VAL A 279 -1.83 58.86 -27.39
N ASP A 280 -1.36 58.87 -26.14
CA ASP A 280 -2.02 59.58 -25.03
C ASP A 280 -1.96 61.10 -25.21
N ARG A 281 -0.92 61.60 -25.91
CA ARG A 281 -0.77 63.03 -26.26
C ARG A 281 -1.44 63.39 -27.57
N LYS A 282 -1.82 62.40 -28.37
CA LYS A 282 -2.34 62.53 -29.73
C LYS A 282 -3.51 61.57 -29.95
N PRO A 283 -4.68 61.83 -29.33
CA PRO A 283 -5.83 60.93 -29.38
C PRO A 283 -6.35 60.70 -30.80
N GLU A 284 -6.10 61.62 -31.73
CA GLU A 284 -6.46 61.49 -33.15
C GLU A 284 -5.77 60.31 -33.86
N LEU A 285 -4.71 59.76 -33.25
CA LEU A 285 -4.01 58.57 -33.76
C LEU A 285 -4.64 57.26 -33.28
N LYS A 286 -5.66 57.30 -32.41
CA LYS A 286 -6.40 56.10 -32.03
C LYS A 286 -7.29 55.68 -33.19
N ASP A 287 -7.25 54.39 -33.53
CA ASP A 287 -8.04 53.80 -34.60
C ASP A 287 -8.81 52.57 -34.11
N PHE A 288 -9.37 51.82 -35.07
CA PHE A 288 -10.10 50.57 -34.84
C PHE A 288 -9.34 49.58 -33.94
N TYR A 289 -8.01 49.47 -34.07
CA TYR A 289 -7.21 48.49 -33.34
C TYR A 289 -6.87 48.93 -31.90
N ASN A 290 -7.17 50.18 -31.54
CA ASN A 290 -7.06 50.63 -30.15
C ASN A 290 -8.27 50.25 -29.30
N GLU A 291 -9.40 49.89 -29.92
CA GLU A 291 -10.63 49.43 -29.27
C GLU A 291 -10.90 47.94 -29.53
N HIS A 292 -10.26 47.36 -30.55
CA HIS A 292 -10.40 45.96 -30.94
C HIS A 292 -9.04 45.26 -31.00
N ASP A 293 -8.90 44.24 -30.17
CA ASP A 293 -7.72 43.37 -30.12
C ASP A 293 -7.91 42.10 -30.97
N ASP A 294 -6.88 41.25 -30.98
CA ASP A 294 -6.89 39.96 -31.66
C ASP A 294 -8.00 39.01 -31.17
N TYR A 295 -8.60 39.30 -30.02
CA TYR A 295 -9.68 38.54 -29.39
C TYR A 295 -11.07 39.10 -29.70
N THR A 296 -11.17 40.19 -30.46
CA THR A 296 -12.45 40.74 -30.91
C THR A 296 -13.09 39.81 -31.94
N VAL A 297 -14.36 39.43 -31.73
CA VAL A 297 -15.11 38.57 -32.66
C VAL A 297 -15.57 39.34 -33.89
N THR A 298 -15.25 38.81 -35.06
CA THR A 298 -15.62 39.41 -36.35
C THR A 298 -16.87 38.77 -36.94
N ASN A 299 -17.55 39.48 -37.84
CA ASN A 299 -18.68 38.90 -38.57
C ASN A 299 -18.28 37.71 -39.45
N LYS A 300 -17.03 37.69 -39.94
CA LYS A 300 -16.49 36.54 -40.69
C LYS A 300 -16.40 35.29 -39.80
N ASP A 301 -16.01 35.44 -38.54
CA ASP A 301 -15.94 34.34 -37.59
C ASP A 301 -17.33 33.74 -37.35
N ARG A 302 -18.34 34.60 -37.12
CA ARG A 302 -19.74 34.19 -36.93
C ARG A 302 -20.31 33.45 -38.14
N ASN A 303 -20.06 33.96 -39.35
CA ASN A 303 -20.52 33.31 -40.59
C ASN A 303 -19.86 31.94 -40.79
N THR A 304 -18.55 31.85 -40.54
CA THR A 304 -17.81 30.58 -40.64
C THR A 304 -18.35 29.53 -39.67
N TYR A 305 -18.66 29.94 -38.43
CA TYR A 305 -19.26 29.04 -37.44
C TYR A 305 -20.65 28.55 -37.85
N ALA A 306 -21.51 29.43 -38.37
CA ALA A 306 -22.84 29.06 -38.83
C ALA A 306 -22.77 28.00 -39.96
N GLU A 307 -21.94 28.23 -40.98
CA GLU A 307 -21.77 27.29 -42.11
C GLU A 307 -21.20 25.93 -41.68
N GLN A 308 -20.29 25.91 -40.71
CA GLN A 308 -19.72 24.67 -40.20
C GLN A 308 -20.73 23.90 -39.34
N THR A 309 -21.53 24.60 -38.54
CA THR A 309 -22.52 23.98 -37.65
C THR A 309 -23.66 23.34 -38.44
N GLU A 310 -24.07 23.93 -39.56
CA GLU A 310 -25.08 23.34 -40.45
C GLU A 310 -24.65 21.98 -41.02
N LYS A 311 -23.35 21.77 -41.23
CA LYS A 311 -22.79 20.55 -41.81
C LYS A 311 -22.64 19.38 -40.82
N LEU A 312 -22.81 19.63 -39.52
CA LEU A 312 -22.65 18.61 -38.49
C LEU A 312 -23.92 17.78 -38.32
N GLU A 313 -23.74 16.48 -38.11
CA GLU A 313 -24.82 15.56 -37.73
C GLU A 313 -25.29 15.82 -36.29
N ASP A 314 -26.49 15.37 -35.94
CA ASP A 314 -27.11 15.66 -34.63
C ASP A 314 -26.30 15.11 -33.45
N TRP A 315 -25.58 13.99 -33.63
CA TRP A 315 -24.72 13.45 -32.59
C TRP A 315 -23.42 14.25 -32.41
N GLU A 316 -22.88 14.84 -33.48
CA GLU A 316 -21.71 15.72 -33.43
C GLU A 316 -22.05 17.05 -32.74
N LYS A 317 -23.24 17.60 -33.04
CA LYS A 317 -23.78 18.78 -32.37
C LYS A 317 -23.99 18.54 -30.87
N LYS A 318 -24.49 17.36 -30.49
CA LYS A 318 -24.62 16.97 -29.08
C LYS A 318 -23.26 16.85 -28.39
N LEU A 319 -22.28 16.23 -29.03
CA LEU A 319 -20.93 16.08 -28.47
C LEU A 319 -20.24 17.44 -28.24
N LEU A 320 -20.43 18.40 -29.15
CA LEU A 320 -19.95 19.78 -28.98
C LEU A 320 -20.67 20.53 -27.85
N ALA A 321 -21.93 20.19 -27.58
CA ALA A 321 -22.73 20.79 -26.51
C ALA A 321 -22.47 20.18 -25.13
N GLU A 322 -21.95 18.94 -25.07
CA GLU A 322 -21.72 18.22 -23.81
C GLU A 322 -20.57 18.77 -22.97
N GLY A 323 -19.66 19.56 -23.54
CA GLY A 323 -18.62 20.28 -22.79
C GLY A 323 -17.66 19.38 -22.00
N LYS A 324 -17.43 18.14 -22.46
CA LYS A 324 -16.54 17.18 -21.78
C LYS A 324 -15.11 17.73 -21.69
N HIS A 325 -14.46 17.41 -20.59
CA HIS A 325 -13.04 17.70 -20.37
C HIS A 325 -12.22 16.44 -20.61
N LEU A 326 -11.24 16.52 -21.50
CA LEU A 326 -10.37 15.40 -21.85
C LEU A 326 -9.00 15.65 -21.23
N TYR A 327 -8.48 14.67 -20.51
CA TYR A 327 -7.15 14.74 -19.90
C TYR A 327 -6.29 13.61 -20.44
N LEU A 328 -5.16 13.95 -21.07
CA LEU A 328 -4.09 13.00 -21.34
C LEU A 328 -3.15 13.00 -20.15
N VAL A 329 -3.16 11.90 -19.40
CA VAL A 329 -2.32 11.71 -18.22
C VAL A 329 -1.16 10.79 -18.58
N ASP A 330 0.06 11.30 -18.44
CA ASP A 330 1.28 10.54 -18.63
C ASP A 330 1.68 9.85 -17.34
N PHE A 331 1.92 8.53 -17.42
CA PHE A 331 2.46 7.73 -16.32
C PHE A 331 3.78 7.10 -16.71
N SER A 332 4.77 7.13 -15.80
CA SER A 332 6.00 6.35 -15.94
C SER A 332 6.10 5.28 -14.85
N ASN A 333 6.63 4.12 -15.21
CA ASN A 333 6.97 3.04 -14.31
C ASN A 333 8.49 3.04 -14.11
N HIS A 334 8.94 3.58 -12.99
CA HIS A 334 10.36 3.69 -12.63
C HIS A 334 10.90 2.43 -11.96
N GLY A 335 10.04 1.71 -11.24
CA GLY A 335 10.43 0.55 -10.44
C GLY A 335 10.50 -0.76 -11.24
N GLY A 336 9.93 -0.78 -12.45
CA GLY A 336 9.94 -1.92 -13.37
C GLY A 336 8.76 -2.87 -13.19
N MET A 337 8.08 -2.83 -12.04
CA MET A 337 6.93 -3.68 -11.76
C MET A 337 5.65 -3.06 -12.32
N VAL A 338 5.03 -3.74 -13.28
CA VAL A 338 3.72 -3.32 -13.81
C VAL A 338 2.64 -3.60 -12.77
N MET A 339 1.70 -2.67 -12.62
CA MET A 339 0.54 -2.77 -11.72
C MET A 339 -0.68 -2.07 -12.33
N PRO A 340 -1.91 -2.39 -11.88
CA PRO A 340 -3.09 -1.59 -12.20
C PRO A 340 -2.92 -0.13 -11.77
N LEU A 341 -3.55 0.79 -12.49
CA LEU A 341 -3.66 2.19 -12.06
C LEU A 341 -4.94 2.35 -11.23
N ILE A 342 -4.81 2.96 -10.06
CA ILE A 342 -5.91 3.15 -9.12
C ILE A 342 -5.99 4.66 -8.90
N LEU A 343 -6.92 5.30 -9.58
CA LEU A 343 -6.93 6.75 -9.76
C LEU A 343 -8.06 7.36 -8.95
N GLU A 344 -7.74 8.09 -7.86
CA GLU A 344 -8.70 9.01 -7.24
C GLU A 344 -8.74 10.30 -8.04
N ILE A 345 -9.87 10.57 -8.68
CA ILE A 345 -10.13 11.78 -9.45
C ILE A 345 -11.03 12.69 -8.62
N GLN A 346 -10.60 13.94 -8.41
CA GLN A 346 -11.40 14.99 -7.77
C GLN A 346 -11.79 16.05 -8.79
N LEU A 347 -13.09 16.33 -8.89
CA LEU A 347 -13.66 17.34 -9.80
C LEU A 347 -13.81 18.70 -9.11
N ALA A 348 -14.06 19.75 -9.91
CA ALA A 348 -14.25 21.13 -9.45
C ALA A 348 -15.40 21.29 -8.43
N SER A 349 -16.46 20.50 -8.54
CA SER A 349 -17.54 20.42 -7.54
C SER A 349 -17.11 19.86 -6.17
N GLY A 350 -15.92 19.25 -6.09
CA GLY A 350 -15.46 18.49 -4.93
C GLY A 350 -15.87 17.02 -4.94
N LYS A 351 -16.63 16.56 -5.95
CA LYS A 351 -16.93 15.14 -6.14
C LYS A 351 -15.64 14.34 -6.35
N LYS A 352 -15.56 13.18 -5.69
CA LYS A 352 -14.46 12.21 -5.82
C LYS A 352 -14.96 10.87 -6.28
N TYR A 353 -14.18 10.18 -7.11
CA TYR A 353 -14.43 8.79 -7.48
C TYR A 353 -13.12 8.06 -7.81
N ILE A 354 -13.17 6.73 -7.79
CA ILE A 354 -12.04 5.87 -8.13
C ILE A 354 -12.25 5.30 -9.54
N GLU A 355 -11.26 5.49 -10.41
CA GLU A 355 -11.15 4.78 -11.68
C GLU A 355 -10.04 3.72 -11.57
N ARG A 356 -10.37 2.46 -11.84
CA ARG A 356 -9.41 1.35 -11.85
C ARG A 356 -9.08 0.98 -13.29
N VAL A 357 -7.81 1.12 -13.67
CA VAL A 357 -7.29 0.72 -14.97
C VAL A 357 -6.50 -0.58 -14.80
N PRO A 358 -6.84 -1.65 -15.53
CA PRO A 358 -6.12 -2.93 -15.46
C PRO A 358 -4.63 -2.81 -15.84
N ALA A 359 -3.81 -3.75 -15.38
CA ALA A 359 -2.35 -3.76 -15.62
C ALA A 359 -2.00 -3.91 -17.12
N GLU A 360 -2.92 -4.39 -17.94
CA GLU A 360 -2.79 -4.54 -19.40
C GLU A 360 -2.60 -3.20 -20.12
N VAL A 361 -2.84 -2.08 -19.44
CA VAL A 361 -2.49 -0.74 -19.94
C VAL A 361 -1.01 -0.64 -20.32
N TRP A 362 -0.13 -1.41 -19.65
CA TRP A 362 1.31 -1.45 -19.87
C TRP A 362 1.75 -2.35 -21.04
N ARG A 363 0.83 -3.03 -21.74
CA ARG A 363 1.16 -4.09 -22.73
C ARG A 363 2.06 -3.65 -23.89
N TYR A 364 1.94 -2.40 -24.34
CA TYR A 364 2.72 -1.87 -25.45
C TYR A 364 4.02 -1.19 -24.99
N SER A 365 4.05 -0.74 -23.74
CA SER A 365 5.18 -0.06 -23.15
C SER A 365 5.13 -0.26 -21.63
N PRO A 366 6.02 -1.09 -21.07
CA PRO A 366 6.05 -1.33 -19.62
C PRO A 366 6.67 -0.17 -18.84
N LYS A 367 7.21 0.85 -19.53
CA LYS A 367 7.93 1.97 -18.93
C LYS A 367 7.14 3.26 -18.87
N LYS A 368 6.34 3.55 -19.91
CA LYS A 368 5.59 4.80 -20.02
C LYS A 368 4.32 4.59 -20.82
N ILE A 369 3.22 5.16 -20.35
CA ILE A 369 1.94 5.19 -21.05
C ILE A 369 1.33 6.59 -20.99
N THR A 370 0.34 6.82 -21.84
CA THR A 370 -0.57 7.96 -21.73
C THR A 370 -2.00 7.43 -21.67
N LYS A 371 -2.76 7.83 -20.65
CA LYS A 371 -4.15 7.43 -20.45
C LYS A 371 -5.05 8.64 -20.69
N LEU A 372 -6.05 8.46 -21.55
CA LEU A 372 -7.15 9.43 -21.69
C LEU A 372 -8.15 9.22 -20.55
N LEU A 373 -8.42 10.30 -19.81
CA LEU A 373 -9.53 10.43 -18.87
C LEU A 373 -10.54 11.42 -19.44
N VAL A 374 -11.83 11.15 -19.27
CA VAL A 374 -12.92 12.02 -19.73
C VAL A 374 -13.82 12.33 -18.55
N THR A 375 -14.04 13.61 -18.27
CA THR A 375 -14.84 14.06 -17.13
C THR A 375 -15.92 15.06 -17.56
N ASP A 376 -16.98 15.15 -16.75
CA ASP A 376 -18.08 16.09 -16.95
C ASP A 376 -17.76 17.51 -16.45
N GLU A 377 -16.77 17.61 -15.56
CA GLU A 377 -16.33 18.86 -14.93
C GLU A 377 -14.80 18.91 -14.94
N PRO A 378 -14.19 20.10 -14.80
CA PRO A 378 -12.75 20.20 -14.68
C PRO A 378 -12.19 19.35 -13.53
N MET A 379 -11.15 18.57 -13.80
CA MET A 379 -10.41 17.83 -12.79
C MET A 379 -9.49 18.78 -12.02
N THR A 380 -9.56 18.73 -10.69
CA THR A 380 -8.74 19.56 -9.79
C THR A 380 -7.61 18.78 -9.12
N SER A 381 -7.75 17.47 -8.99
CA SER A 381 -6.68 16.60 -8.49
C SER A 381 -6.81 15.17 -9.02
N LEU A 382 -5.66 14.53 -9.17
CA LEU A 382 -5.50 13.12 -9.48
C LEU A 382 -4.50 12.50 -8.50
N VAL A 383 -4.85 11.39 -7.88
CA VAL A 383 -3.94 10.62 -7.01
C VAL A 383 -3.90 9.16 -7.46
N GLN A 384 -2.72 8.67 -7.79
CA GLN A 384 -2.43 7.27 -8.06
C GLN A 384 -2.23 6.51 -6.74
N ASP A 385 -2.85 5.34 -6.65
CA ASP A 385 -2.83 4.45 -5.48
C ASP A 385 -3.23 5.17 -4.16
N PRO A 386 -4.43 5.79 -4.09
CA PRO A 386 -4.87 6.60 -2.95
C PRO A 386 -5.01 5.80 -1.65
N TYR A 387 -5.12 4.47 -1.73
CA TYR A 387 -5.28 3.58 -0.59
C TYR A 387 -4.03 2.72 -0.30
N TRP A 388 -2.94 2.94 -1.04
CA TRP A 388 -1.66 2.23 -0.90
C TRP A 388 -1.80 0.71 -1.09
N GLU A 389 -2.57 0.32 -2.09
CA GLU A 389 -2.90 -1.05 -2.46
C GLU A 389 -1.77 -1.77 -3.21
N THR A 390 -0.84 -1.04 -3.86
CA THR A 390 0.13 -1.66 -4.78
C THR A 390 1.56 -1.76 -4.22
N ALA A 391 1.79 -1.33 -2.98
CA ALA A 391 3.13 -1.25 -2.38
C ALA A 391 4.09 -0.33 -3.14
N ASP A 392 3.58 0.82 -3.62
CA ASP A 392 4.41 1.85 -4.24
C ASP A 392 5.47 2.38 -3.26
N ILE A 393 6.73 2.39 -3.70
CA ILE A 393 7.88 2.79 -2.87
C ILE A 393 8.12 4.31 -2.83
N ASP A 394 7.53 5.08 -3.74
CA ASP A 394 7.66 6.54 -3.79
C ASP A 394 6.32 7.26 -4.00
N GLN A 395 5.59 7.43 -2.90
CA GLN A 395 4.31 8.13 -2.91
C GLN A 395 4.41 9.64 -3.22
N SER A 396 5.62 10.22 -3.29
CA SER A 396 5.78 11.66 -3.52
C SER A 396 5.46 12.05 -4.97
N ASN A 397 5.48 11.08 -5.89
CA ASN A 397 5.23 11.27 -7.30
C ASN A 397 3.83 10.80 -7.76
N ASN A 398 2.99 10.34 -6.82
CA ASN A 398 1.65 9.79 -7.08
C ASN A 398 0.56 10.85 -7.26
N ALA A 399 0.84 12.14 -7.09
CA ALA A 399 -0.20 13.17 -7.01
C ALA A 399 0.01 14.31 -8.00
N TRP A 400 -1.09 14.71 -8.64
CA TRP A 400 -1.22 15.97 -9.35
C TRP A 400 -2.32 16.86 -8.72
N PRO A 401 -2.03 18.14 -8.45
CA PRO A 401 -0.68 18.72 -8.35
C PRO A 401 0.18 18.03 -7.26
N ARG A 402 1.51 18.10 -7.37
CA ARG A 402 2.41 17.49 -6.39
C ARG A 402 2.18 18.07 -4.99
N LYS A 403 2.06 17.20 -3.99
CA LYS A 403 1.84 17.58 -2.59
C LYS A 403 3.18 17.67 -1.86
N ALA A 404 3.36 18.70 -1.04
CA ALA A 404 4.57 18.84 -0.21
C ALA A 404 4.53 17.85 0.98
N THR A 405 5.60 17.09 1.17
CA THR A 405 5.74 16.19 2.33
C THR A 405 6.04 16.98 3.60
N GLN A 406 5.19 16.87 4.62
CA GLN A 406 5.42 17.49 5.92
C GLN A 406 6.39 16.63 6.76
N SER A 407 7.44 17.23 7.31
CA SER A 407 8.35 16.59 8.27
C SER A 407 8.49 17.41 9.55
N ARG A 408 8.72 16.75 10.69
CA ARG A 408 8.98 17.37 11.99
C ARG A 408 10.33 16.90 12.52
N LEU A 409 11.13 17.83 13.04
CA LEU A 409 12.42 17.54 13.65
C LEU A 409 12.24 17.39 15.17
N GLU A 410 12.61 16.24 15.75
CA GLU A 410 12.69 16.09 17.19
C GLU A 410 14.10 16.46 17.69
N LEU A 411 14.17 17.31 18.73
CA LEU A 411 15.42 17.89 19.24
C LEU A 411 16.19 16.98 20.21
N PHE A 412 15.63 15.84 20.61
CA PHE A 412 16.25 14.97 21.62
C PHE A 412 16.22 13.50 21.23
N LYS A 413 17.29 12.79 21.58
CA LYS A 413 17.45 11.35 21.36
C LYS A 413 16.58 10.61 22.41
N SER A 414 15.41 10.12 22.01
CA SER A 414 14.62 9.25 22.87
C SER A 414 15.25 7.84 22.92
N GLU A 415 15.55 7.32 24.11
CA GLU A 415 15.82 5.88 24.27
C GLU A 415 14.53 5.10 24.03
N ARG A 416 14.42 4.42 22.88
CA ARG A 416 13.32 3.49 22.59
C ARG A 416 13.52 2.18 23.37
N GLY A 417 13.17 2.18 24.65
CA GLY A 417 12.92 0.94 25.38
C GLY A 417 11.59 0.32 24.95
N GLY A 418 11.53 -0.98 24.72
CA GLY A 418 10.28 -1.68 24.41
C GLY A 418 9.30 -1.61 25.58
N GLY A 419 8.33 -0.70 25.52
CA GLY A 419 7.41 -0.41 26.62
C GLY A 419 6.48 -1.59 26.96
N ASP A 420 6.38 -1.91 28.24
CA ASP A 420 5.33 -2.76 28.80
C ASP A 420 4.30 -1.87 29.50
N MET A 421 3.27 -1.48 28.74
CA MET A 421 2.22 -0.59 29.26
C MET A 421 1.52 -1.19 30.49
N MET A 422 1.38 -2.51 30.59
CA MET A 422 0.75 -3.13 31.77
C MET A 422 1.61 -2.91 33.01
N LYS A 423 2.92 -3.07 32.87
CA LYS A 423 3.87 -2.76 33.95
C LYS A 423 3.91 -1.25 34.27
N ASP A 424 3.97 -0.40 33.26
CA ASP A 424 4.04 1.05 33.43
C ASP A 424 2.78 1.58 34.13
N PHE A 425 1.61 1.09 33.72
CA PHE A 425 0.33 1.45 34.34
C PHE A 425 0.21 0.98 35.80
N ARG A 426 0.77 -0.20 36.12
CA ARG A 426 0.77 -0.75 37.48
C ARG A 426 1.86 -0.20 38.38
N THR A 427 2.78 0.61 37.83
CA THR A 427 3.82 1.25 38.64
C THR A 427 3.17 2.28 39.56
N PRO A 428 3.39 2.20 40.90
CA PRO A 428 2.81 3.15 41.83
C PRO A 428 3.24 4.58 41.51
N LEU A 429 2.31 5.52 41.57
CA LEU A 429 2.61 6.95 41.46
C LEU A 429 3.58 7.36 42.57
N LYS A 430 4.66 8.04 42.21
CA LYS A 430 5.53 8.68 43.20
C LYS A 430 4.78 9.86 43.80
N SER A 431 4.37 9.77 45.07
CA SER A 431 3.83 10.93 45.79
C SER A 431 4.92 11.98 45.97
N LYS A 432 4.58 13.25 45.74
CA LYS A 432 5.49 14.38 46.03
C LYS A 432 5.83 14.51 47.52
N ASP A 433 5.06 13.85 48.41
CA ASP A 433 5.18 13.96 49.86
C ASP A 433 5.60 12.65 50.57
N ALA A 434 6.24 11.70 49.87
CA ALA A 434 6.85 10.56 50.56
C ALA A 434 8.09 11.03 51.35
N PRO A 435 8.21 10.73 52.67
CA PRO A 435 9.40 11.11 53.44
C PRO A 435 10.65 10.49 52.82
N LYS A 436 11.67 11.32 52.56
CA LYS A 436 13.00 10.88 52.13
C LYS A 436 13.75 10.24 53.30
N ASP A 437 13.28 9.13 53.84
CA ASP A 437 14.00 8.42 54.91
C ASP A 437 14.02 6.92 54.66
N ALA A 438 15.05 6.48 53.92
CA ALA A 438 15.83 5.26 54.17
C ALA A 438 16.95 5.16 53.12
N ALA A 439 17.81 6.18 53.04
CA ALA A 439 19.13 6.05 52.46
C ALA A 439 20.13 5.87 53.61
N LYS A 440 20.31 4.62 54.08
CA LYS A 440 21.51 4.23 54.81
C LYS A 440 22.04 2.90 54.26
N ASP A 441 23.35 2.92 54.06
CA ASP A 441 24.28 1.84 53.74
C ASP A 441 24.21 1.20 52.35
N LYS A 442 24.81 1.91 51.39
CA LYS A 442 25.71 1.27 50.43
C LYS A 442 27.05 2.01 50.40
N GLN A 443 28.04 1.37 51.00
CA GLN A 443 29.46 1.64 50.85
C GLN A 443 29.81 1.76 49.35
N PRO A 444 30.56 2.79 48.91
CA PRO A 444 31.02 2.87 47.53
C PRO A 444 32.05 1.76 47.26
N PRO A 445 32.02 1.11 46.08
CA PRO A 445 33.07 0.17 45.70
C PRO A 445 34.40 0.92 45.49
N ALA A 446 35.50 0.29 45.92
CA ALA A 446 36.85 0.80 45.78
C ALA A 446 37.23 1.01 44.29
N PRO A 447 38.01 2.05 43.95
CA PRO A 447 38.46 2.28 42.59
C PRO A 447 39.44 1.19 42.12
N VAL A 448 39.14 0.59 40.98
CA VAL A 448 40.06 -0.31 40.25
C VAL A 448 41.15 0.56 39.61
N PRO A 449 42.45 0.23 39.79
CA PRO A 449 43.52 1.03 39.20
C PRO A 449 43.66 0.75 37.71
N ALA A 450 43.83 1.83 36.94
CA ALA A 450 44.16 1.77 35.52
C ALA A 450 45.61 1.32 35.31
N ALA A 451 45.82 0.34 34.43
CA ALA A 451 47.12 0.08 33.81
C ALA A 451 46.96 -0.58 32.43
N LYS A 452 47.50 0.15 31.43
CA LYS A 452 48.03 -0.22 30.11
C LYS A 452 47.45 -1.38 29.31
#